data_AF-A0A930F0D8-F1
#
_entry.id   AF-A0A930F0D8-F1
#
_cell.length_a   1.000
_cell.length_b   1.000
_cell.length_c   1.000
_cell.angle_alpha   90.00
_cell.angle_beta   90.00
_cell.angle_gamma   90.00
#
_symmetry.space_group_name_H-M   'P 1'
#
loop_
_entity.id
_entity.type
_entity.pdbx_description
1 polymer ?
#
loop_
_entity_poly.entity_id
_entity_poly.type
_entity_poly.pdbx_seq_one_letter_code
_entity_poly.pdbx_strand_id
1 'polypeptide(L)'
;MNTKQLRQKILDLAIRGQLVPQDSNDEPASVLLEKIRAEKQTLIEQKKIKKDKKSSYITCDLSPYQKYTEHFADGTSKDITDEIPFDIPENWAWCRLEEITKTIQYGVSKSAKSEGLYRLLRITDIQYN
;
A
#
# COMPACT_ATOMS: atom_id res chain seq x y z
N MET A 1 18.63 -31.20 6.26
CA MET A 1 17.96 -30.13 5.50
C MET A 1 17.90 -28.87 6.35
N ASN A 2 18.33 -27.72 5.82
CA ASN A 2 18.31 -26.46 6.55
C ASN A 2 16.89 -25.85 6.52
N THR A 3 16.06 -26.23 7.49
CA THR A 3 14.64 -25.83 7.58
C THR A 3 14.45 -24.32 7.73
N LYS A 4 15.44 -23.61 8.29
CA LYS A 4 15.44 -22.15 8.41
C LYS A 4 15.57 -21.47 7.04
N GLN A 5 16.50 -21.94 6.20
CA GLN A 5 16.67 -21.44 4.84
C GLN A 5 15.44 -21.70 3.97
N LEU A 6 14.78 -22.86 4.14
CA LEU A 6 13.55 -23.17 3.42
C LEU A 6 12.41 -22.21 3.79
N ARG A 7 12.19 -21.97 5.08
CA ARG A 7 11.16 -21.03 5.55
C ARG A 7 11.39 -19.61 5.03
N GLN A 8 12.65 -19.17 5.01
CA GLN A 8 13.00 -17.86 4.48
C GLN A 8 12.69 -17.76 2.99
N LYS A 9 13.07 -18.76 2.19
CA LYS A 9 12.72 -18.79 0.77
C LYS A 9 11.21 -18.80 0.51
N ILE A 10 10.44 -19.54 1.32
CA ILE A 10 8.98 -19.55 1.20
C ILE A 10 8.42 -18.16 1.49
N LEU A 11 8.91 -17.49 2.55
CA LEU A 11 8.48 -16.13 2.88
C LEU A 11 8.81 -15.14 1.76
N ASP A 12 10.01 -15.22 1.18
CA ASP A 12 10.42 -14.37 0.06
C ASP A 12 9.51 -14.56 -1.15
N LEU A 13 9.16 -15.80 -1.49
CA LEU A 13 8.23 -16.12 -2.58
C LEU A 13 6.80 -15.64 -2.27
N ALA A 14 6.38 -15.69 -1.00
CA ALA A 14 5.07 -15.22 -0.56
C ALA A 14 4.92 -13.70 -0.75
N ILE A 15 5.95 -12.96 -0.34
CA ILE A 15 5.98 -11.50 -0.44
C ILE A 15 5.94 -11.04 -1.91
N ARG A 16 6.55 -11.81 -2.82
CA ARG A 16 6.50 -11.57 -4.27
C ARG A 16 5.22 -12.06 -4.95
N GLY A 17 4.27 -12.64 -4.21
CA GLY A 17 3.03 -13.18 -4.78
C GLY A 17 3.23 -14.41 -5.67
N GLN A 18 4.40 -15.07 -5.62
CA GLN A 18 4.76 -16.20 -6.50
C GLN A 18 4.34 -17.57 -5.95
N LEU A 19 3.78 -17.63 -4.73
CA LEU A 19 3.31 -18.89 -4.14
C LEU A 19 1.94 -19.34 -4.66
N VAL A 20 1.19 -18.46 -5.30
CA VAL A 20 -0.16 -18.74 -5.81
C VAL A 20 -0.14 -18.56 -7.34
N PRO A 21 -0.67 -19.53 -8.11
CA PRO A 21 -0.83 -19.38 -9.55
C PRO A 21 -1.61 -18.10 -9.87
N GLN A 22 -1.10 -17.28 -10.78
CA GLN A 22 -1.76 -16.07 -11.23
C GLN A 22 -2.75 -16.44 -12.35
N ASP A 23 -3.99 -15.97 -12.26
CA ASP A 23 -4.95 -16.09 -13.35
C ASP A 23 -4.80 -14.86 -14.27
N SER A 24 -4.59 -15.09 -15.56
CA SER A 24 -4.48 -14.01 -16.55
C SER A 24 -5.80 -13.28 -16.79
N ASN A 25 -6.93 -13.84 -16.35
CA ASN A 25 -8.24 -13.20 -16.45
C ASN A 25 -8.57 -12.30 -15.27
N ASP A 26 -7.78 -12.33 -14.20
CA ASP A 26 -8.00 -11.47 -13.04
C ASP A 26 -7.79 -10.00 -13.41
N GLU A 27 -8.62 -9.13 -12.83
CA GLU A 27 -8.46 -7.69 -12.99
C GLU A 27 -7.15 -7.23 -12.34
N PRO A 28 -6.24 -6.55 -13.08
CA PRO A 28 -5.00 -6.08 -12.50
C PRO A 28 -5.27 -4.97 -11.48
N ALA A 29 -4.49 -4.96 -10.40
CA ALA A 29 -4.64 -4.00 -9.32
C ALA A 29 -4.52 -2.54 -9.78
N SER A 30 -3.84 -2.27 -10.90
CA SER A 30 -3.79 -0.95 -11.55
C SER A 30 -5.19 -0.39 -11.86
N VAL A 31 -6.10 -1.21 -12.36
CA VAL A 31 -7.48 -0.80 -12.69
C VAL A 31 -8.26 -0.48 -11.43
N LEU A 32 -8.06 -1.25 -10.35
CA LEU A 32 -8.67 -0.94 -9.06
C LEU A 32 -8.17 0.40 -8.49
N LEU A 33 -6.87 0.69 -8.61
CA LEU A 33 -6.30 1.97 -8.18
C LEU A 33 -6.88 3.14 -8.98
N GLU A 34 -7.06 2.99 -10.29
CA GLU A 34 -7.74 3.99 -11.12
C GLU A 34 -9.18 4.24 -10.67
N LYS A 35 -9.95 3.19 -10.36
CA LYS A 35 -11.31 3.30 -9.80
C LYS A 35 -11.30 4.06 -8.48
N ILE A 36 -10.36 3.75 -7.58
CA ILE A 36 -10.22 4.44 -6.28
C ILE A 36 -9.90 5.93 -6.49
N ARG A 37 -9.01 6.26 -7.43
CA ARG A 37 -8.67 7.66 -7.76
C ARG A 37 -9.90 8.43 -8.28
N ALA A 38 -10.65 7.83 -9.21
CA ALA A 38 -11.87 8.41 -9.76
C ALA A 38 -12.92 8.64 -8.66
N GLU A 39 -13.16 7.64 -7.82
CA GLU A 39 -14.10 7.75 -6.70
C GLU A 39 -13.67 8.86 -5.72
N LYS A 40 -12.38 8.90 -5.32
CA LYS A 40 -11.84 9.96 -4.47
C LYS A 40 -12.06 11.35 -5.08
N GLN A 41 -11.82 11.52 -6.38
CA GLN A 41 -12.04 12.79 -7.07
C GLN A 41 -13.51 13.24 -7.00
N THR A 42 -14.46 12.33 -7.23
CA THR A 42 -15.90 12.65 -7.09
C THR A 42 -16.28 13.02 -5.65
N LEU A 43 -15.69 12.36 -4.65
CA LEU A 43 -15.95 12.66 -3.24
C LEU A 43 -15.36 14.02 -2.81
N ILE A 44 -14.24 14.43 -3.41
CA ILE A 44 -13.64 15.76 -3.23
C ILE A 44 -14.56 16.83 -3.83
N GLU A 45 -15.08 16.61 -5.04
CA GLU A 45 -16.02 17.52 -5.70
C GLU A 45 -17.32 17.67 -4.91
N GLN A 46 -17.82 16.57 -4.34
CA GLN A 46 -18.96 16.55 -3.42
C GLN A 46 -18.64 17.15 -2.02
N LYS A 47 -17.40 17.59 -1.77
CA LYS A 47 -16.91 18.12 -0.49
C LYS A 47 -17.06 17.16 0.70
N LYS A 48 -17.23 15.86 0.47
CA LYS A 48 -17.32 14.82 1.50
C LYS A 48 -15.96 14.51 2.12
N ILE A 49 -14.90 14.68 1.33
CA ILE A 49 -13.51 14.52 1.76
C ILE A 49 -12.70 15.75 1.37
N LYS A 50 -11.65 16.04 2.14
CA LYS A 50 -10.70 17.11 1.80
C LYS A 50 -9.70 16.60 0.78
N LYS A 51 -9.31 17.45 -0.17
CA LYS A 51 -8.20 17.16 -1.07
C LYS A 51 -6.91 17.07 -0.28
N ASP A 52 -6.22 15.94 -0.39
CA ASP A 52 -4.89 15.81 0.18
C ASP A 52 -3.88 16.58 -0.68
N LYS A 53 -3.00 17.34 -0.03
CA LYS A 53 -1.94 18.10 -0.71
C LYS A 53 -0.72 17.23 -0.99
N LYS A 54 -0.60 16.08 -0.32
CA LYS A 54 0.52 15.15 -0.44
C LYS A 54 0.20 13.91 -1.25
N SER A 55 -1.01 13.81 -1.81
CA SER A 55 -1.41 12.62 -2.55
C SER A 55 -0.44 12.37 -3.71
N SER A 56 0.11 11.17 -3.71
CA SER A 56 0.94 10.64 -4.78
C SER A 56 0.30 9.39 -5.37
N TYR A 57 0.67 9.06 -6.59
CA TYR A 57 0.28 7.80 -7.20
C TYR A 57 1.40 7.22 -8.05
N ILE A 58 1.52 5.90 -8.04
CA ILE A 58 2.56 5.18 -8.77
C ILE A 58 1.97 4.61 -10.06
N THR A 59 2.74 4.67 -11.14
CA THR A 59 2.47 4.02 -12.42
C THR A 59 3.68 3.17 -12.82
N CYS A 60 3.42 2.08 -13.51
CA CYS A 60 4.44 1.23 -14.09
C CYS A 60 4.28 1.23 -15.60
N ASP A 61 5.35 1.53 -16.33
CA ASP A 61 5.38 1.39 -17.78
C ASP A 61 5.55 -0.09 -18.16
N LEU A 62 4.74 -0.56 -19.11
CA LEU A 62 4.87 -1.89 -19.74
C LEU A 62 6.12 -2.04 -20.63
N SER A 63 7.15 -1.21 -20.39
CA SER A 63 8.43 -1.32 -21.09
C SER A 63 9.15 -2.61 -20.67
N PRO A 64 10.09 -3.14 -21.48
CA PRO A 64 10.86 -4.33 -21.15
C PRO A 64 11.63 -4.25 -19.82
N TYR A 65 11.81 -3.04 -19.28
CA TYR A 65 12.57 -2.76 -18.07
C TYR A 65 11.70 -2.36 -16.87
N GLN A 66 10.35 -2.45 -16.98
CA GLN A 66 9.38 -2.08 -15.93
C GLN A 66 9.77 -0.81 -15.16
N LYS A 67 9.48 0.34 -15.77
CA LYS A 67 9.85 1.63 -15.19
C LYS A 67 8.75 2.11 -14.24
N TYR A 68 9.11 2.45 -13.01
CA TYR A 68 8.16 2.95 -12.01
C TYR A 68 8.30 4.46 -11.82
N THR A 69 7.19 5.17 -11.99
CA THR A 69 7.13 6.62 -11.81
C THR A 69 6.12 6.97 -10.73
N GLU A 70 6.51 7.81 -9.79
CA GLU A 70 5.62 8.38 -8.79
C GLU A 70 5.23 9.81 -9.22
N HIS A 71 3.93 10.04 -9.34
CA HIS A 71 3.34 11.32 -9.69
C HIS A 71 2.76 11.98 -8.45
N PHE A 72 3.16 13.22 -8.18
CA PHE A 72 2.71 13.98 -7.01
C PHE A 72 1.62 15.00 -7.35
N ALA A 73 0.87 15.44 -6.33
CA ALA A 73 -0.22 16.41 -6.45
C ALA A 73 0.21 17.79 -7.00
N ASP A 74 1.49 18.15 -6.84
CA ASP A 74 2.15 19.35 -7.34
C ASP A 74 2.54 19.26 -8.84
N GLY A 75 2.27 18.12 -9.49
CA GLY A 75 2.54 17.89 -10.91
C GLY A 75 3.97 17.44 -11.20
N THR A 76 4.79 17.29 -10.16
CA THR A 76 6.13 16.69 -10.27
C THR A 76 6.01 15.18 -10.46
N SER A 77 6.94 14.60 -11.21
CA SER A 77 7.05 13.15 -11.40
C SER A 77 8.46 12.71 -11.09
N LYS A 78 8.62 11.68 -10.26
CA LYS A 78 9.91 11.14 -9.83
C LYS A 78 10.02 9.69 -10.28
N ASP A 79 11.15 9.35 -10.88
CA ASP A 79 11.51 7.96 -11.13
C ASP A 79 11.86 7.28 -9.80
N ILE A 80 11.16 6.19 -9.50
CA ILE A 80 11.34 5.40 -8.26
C ILE A 80 11.73 3.96 -8.58
N THR A 81 12.17 3.67 -9.82
CA THR A 81 12.56 2.32 -10.23
C THR A 81 13.65 1.75 -9.30
N ASP A 82 14.60 2.58 -8.88
CA ASP A 82 15.68 2.20 -7.94
C ASP A 82 15.20 1.96 -6.50
N GLU A 83 13.98 2.41 -6.14
CA GLU A 83 13.38 2.18 -4.82
C GLU A 83 12.62 0.86 -4.74
N ILE A 84 12.30 0.24 -5.88
CA ILE A 84 11.52 -1.00 -5.93
C ILE A 84 12.41 -2.19 -5.58
N PRO A 85 12.13 -2.91 -4.49
CA PRO A 85 13.03 -3.94 -3.98
C PRO A 85 13.00 -5.25 -4.77
N PHE A 86 11.90 -5.51 -5.49
CA PHE A 86 11.69 -6.74 -6.26
C PHE A 86 10.54 -6.59 -7.25
N ASP A 87 10.56 -7.47 -8.26
CA ASP A 87 9.48 -7.58 -9.24
C ASP A 87 8.24 -8.23 -8.63
N ILE A 88 7.08 -7.77 -9.07
CA ILE A 88 5.76 -8.26 -8.69
C ILE A 88 5.04 -8.85 -9.90
N PRO A 89 4.03 -9.72 -9.71
CA PRO A 89 3.24 -10.26 -10.80
C PRO A 89 2.48 -9.17 -11.56
N GLU A 90 2.11 -9.44 -12.81
CA GLU A 90 1.40 -8.49 -13.70
C GLU A 90 0.07 -7.98 -13.10
N ASN A 91 -0.62 -8.83 -12.34
CA ASN A 91 -1.89 -8.46 -11.70
C ASN A 91 -1.70 -7.57 -10.47
N TRP A 92 -0.47 -7.35 -10.00
CA TRP A 92 -0.17 -6.52 -8.83
C TRP A 92 0.33 -5.15 -9.25
N ALA A 93 0.14 -4.17 -8.38
CA ALA A 93 0.63 -2.81 -8.58
C ALA A 93 1.19 -2.25 -7.28
N TRP A 94 2.31 -1.53 -7.37
CA TRP A 94 2.80 -0.73 -6.25
C TRP A 94 1.91 0.50 -6.06
N CYS A 95 1.54 0.79 -4.82
CA CYS A 95 0.83 2.00 -4.43
C CYS A 95 1.34 2.49 -3.07
N ARG A 96 1.12 3.77 -2.77
CA ARG A 96 1.37 4.30 -1.42
C ARG A 96 0.15 4.02 -0.54
N LEU A 97 0.36 3.78 0.75
CA LEU A 97 -0.72 3.45 1.69
C LEU A 97 -1.80 4.55 1.77
N GLU A 98 -1.41 5.81 1.61
CA GLU A 98 -2.32 6.96 1.55
C GLU A 98 -3.32 6.89 0.37
N GLU A 99 -2.96 6.19 -0.71
CA GLU A 99 -3.79 6.07 -1.90
C GLU A 99 -4.99 5.14 -1.66
N ILE A 100 -4.80 4.07 -0.89
CA ILE A 100 -5.84 3.06 -0.64
C ILE A 100 -6.55 3.22 0.71
N THR A 101 -6.04 4.08 1.59
CA THR A 101 -6.67 4.35 2.90
C THR A 101 -7.49 5.63 2.88
N LYS A 102 -8.55 5.66 3.70
CA LYS A 102 -9.37 6.87 3.91
C LYS A 102 -8.70 7.85 4.88
N THR A 103 -7.95 7.34 5.84
CA THR A 103 -7.38 8.12 6.93
C THR A 103 -6.23 7.35 7.57
N ILE A 104 -5.05 7.97 7.66
CA ILE A 104 -3.92 7.49 8.45
C ILE A 104 -3.77 8.46 9.62
N GLN A 105 -4.09 8.00 10.83
CA GLN A 105 -4.07 8.81 12.04
C GLN A 105 -3.31 8.09 13.15
N TYR A 106 -2.55 8.86 13.92
CA TYR A 106 -1.93 8.37 15.14
C TYR A 106 -2.95 8.39 16.29
N GLY A 107 -2.72 7.54 17.29
CA GLY A 107 -3.58 7.44 18.47
C GLY A 107 -3.38 8.60 19.46
N VAL A 108 -4.10 8.56 20.58
CA VAL A 108 -3.94 9.58 21.63
C VAL A 108 -2.75 9.27 22.54
N SER A 109 -2.00 10.31 22.95
CA SER A 109 -0.84 10.19 23.86
C SER A 109 -1.20 10.36 25.35
N LYS A 110 -2.49 10.49 25.69
CA LYS A 110 -2.93 10.66 27.08
C LYS A 110 -2.63 9.43 27.93
N SER A 111 -2.34 9.65 29.21
CA SER A 111 -2.16 8.57 30.19
C SER A 111 -3.44 7.72 30.29
N ALA A 112 -3.26 6.41 30.27
CA ALA A 112 -4.34 5.45 30.44
C ALA A 112 -4.88 5.51 31.87
N LYS A 113 -6.21 5.42 32.01
CA LYS A 113 -6.86 5.14 33.29
C LYS A 113 -7.10 3.64 33.40
N SER A 114 -7.06 3.09 34.61
CA SER A 114 -7.38 1.68 34.88
C SER A 114 -8.86 1.34 34.64
N GLU A 115 -9.72 2.36 34.66
CA GLU A 115 -11.16 2.24 34.45
C GLU A 115 -11.61 3.14 33.30
N GLY A 116 -12.50 2.62 32.45
CA GLY A 116 -13.04 3.38 31.32
C GLY A 116 -13.91 2.54 30.38
N LEU A 117 -14.71 3.23 29.57
CA LEU A 117 -15.58 2.62 28.55
C LEU A 117 -14.80 2.05 27.34
N TYR A 118 -13.60 2.54 27.09
CA TYR A 118 -12.82 2.19 25.90
C TYR A 118 -11.47 1.58 26.29
N ARG A 119 -11.08 0.51 25.60
CA ARG A 119 -9.76 -0.09 25.74
C ARG A 119 -8.72 0.74 25.01
N LEU A 120 -7.60 1.01 25.66
CA LEU A 120 -6.49 1.73 25.06
C LEU A 120 -5.46 0.70 24.56
N LEU A 121 -5.24 0.65 23.25
CA LEU A 121 -4.18 -0.17 22.66
C LEU A 121 -2.83 0.51 22.87
N ARG A 122 -1.88 -0.19 23.50
CA ARG A 122 -0.51 0.26 23.73
C ARG A 122 0.46 -0.60 22.94
N ILE A 123 1.66 -0.07 22.72
CA ILE A 123 2.73 -0.82 22.04
C ILE A 123 3.08 -2.11 22.80
N THR A 124 2.98 -2.09 24.13
CA THR A 124 3.16 -3.26 25.01
C THR A 124 2.14 -4.36 24.74
N ASP A 125 0.94 -4.01 24.25
CA ASP A 125 -0.10 -5.00 23.96
C ASP A 125 0.14 -5.72 22.62
N ILE A 126 1.01 -5.17 21.76
CA ILE A 126 1.36 -5.73 20.45
C ILE A 126 2.66 -6.54 20.52
N GLN A 127 3.63 -6.11 21.33
CA GLN A 127 4.98 -6.68 21.37
C GLN A 127 5.08 -8.13 21.87
N TYR A 128 4.04 -8.65 22.53
CA TYR A 128 4.05 -9.99 23.15
C TYR A 128 3.02 -10.97 22.55
N ASN A 129 2.59 -10.74 21.30
CA ASN A 129 1.80 -11.71 20.54
C ASN A 129 2.67 -12.67 19.72
#